data_AF-A0A9W9IHN9-F1
#
_entry.id   AF-A0A9W9IHN9-F1
#
_cell.length_a   1.000
_cell.length_b   1.000
_cell.length_c   1.000
_cell.angle_alpha   90.00
_cell.angle_beta   90.00
_cell.angle_gamma   90.00
#
_symmetry.space_group_name_H-M   'P 1'
#
loop_
_entity.id
_entity.type
_entity.pdbx_description
1 polymer ?
#
loop_
_entity_poly.entity_id
_entity_poly.type
_entity_poly.pdbx_seq_one_letter_code
_entity_poly.pdbx_strand_id
1 'polypeptide(L)'
;MPKELVAKVAIENPPDHTVTETFDFDDALRMVQKWLSLLDGAFVMKASGIRFIDGPCGIVMHSSTCFPVSMARDASWDVTLEQRIGDAIGLEGRAQGANFLAGICINLPRHPAWGCIQETYGEYPILLGEFGLALHRGV
;
A
#
# COMPACT_ATOMS: atom_id res chain seq x y z
N MET A 1 18.88 -0.50 -7.47
CA MET A 1 18.78 -0.73 -8.92
C MET A 1 19.49 0.43 -9.62
N PRO A 2 20.47 0.21 -10.52
CA PRO A 2 21.06 1.29 -11.29
C PRO A 2 19.99 1.83 -12.24
N LYS A 3 19.68 3.13 -12.11
CA LYS A 3 18.57 3.84 -12.79
C LYS A 3 18.62 3.68 -14.33
N GLU A 4 19.80 3.41 -14.85
CA GLU A 4 20.14 3.25 -16.26
C GLU A 4 19.52 1.99 -16.91
N LEU A 5 19.36 0.91 -16.14
CA LEU A 5 18.82 -0.36 -16.66
C LEU A 5 17.30 -0.33 -16.82
N VAL A 6 16.59 0.34 -15.90
CA VAL A 6 15.14 0.55 -15.97
C VAL A 6 14.78 1.43 -17.16
N ALA A 7 15.59 2.46 -17.43
CA ALA A 7 15.39 3.35 -18.56
C ALA A 7 15.55 2.62 -19.90
N LYS A 8 16.53 1.71 -20.04
CA LYS A 8 16.70 0.93 -21.28
C LYS A 8 15.51 0.05 -21.61
N VAL A 9 14.97 -0.66 -20.61
CA VAL A 9 13.81 -1.56 -20.81
C VAL A 9 12.55 -0.77 -21.18
N ALA A 10 12.35 0.41 -20.57
CA ALA A 10 11.20 1.28 -20.87
C ALA A 10 11.27 1.95 -22.26
N ILE A 11 12.47 2.13 -22.82
CA ILE A 11 12.67 2.69 -24.16
C ILE A 11 12.47 1.64 -25.25
N GLU A 12 12.90 0.40 -25.01
CA GLU A 12 12.80 -0.70 -25.98
C GLU A 12 11.39 -1.33 -26.07
N ASN A 13 10.57 -1.20 -25.02
CA ASN A 13 9.14 -1.53 -25.03
C ASN A 13 8.35 -0.36 -24.41
N PRO A 14 7.96 0.66 -25.19
CA PRO A 14 7.14 1.74 -24.67
C PRO A 14 5.80 1.16 -24.21
N PRO A 15 5.36 1.41 -22.96
CA PRO A 15 4.10 0.88 -22.48
C PRO A 15 2.96 1.53 -23.25
N ASP A 16 2.38 0.74 -24.15
CA ASP A 16 1.07 0.97 -24.70
C ASP A 16 0.07 0.86 -23.55
N HIS A 17 -0.35 2.04 -23.08
CA HIS A 17 -1.41 2.27 -22.10
C HIS A 17 -1.04 1.83 -20.67
N THR A 18 -1.43 2.66 -19.70
CA THR A 18 -1.41 2.34 -18.27
C THR A 18 -2.16 1.03 -18.00
N VAL A 19 -1.42 -0.07 -17.90
CA VAL A 19 -1.95 -1.38 -17.49
C VAL A 19 -2.27 -1.32 -16.00
N THR A 20 -3.48 -0.85 -15.69
CA THR A 20 -4.15 -1.05 -14.40
C THR A 20 -4.99 -2.31 -14.49
N GLU A 21 -4.37 -3.42 -14.84
CA GLU A 21 -4.98 -4.72 -14.67
C GLU A 21 -4.59 -5.20 -13.27
N THR A 22 -5.58 -5.51 -12.44
CA THR A 22 -5.36 -6.32 -11.23
C THR A 22 -4.78 -7.64 -11.69
N PHE A 23 -3.45 -7.73 -11.73
CA PHE A 23 -2.75 -8.96 -12.00
C PHE A 23 -3.11 -9.95 -10.90
N ASP A 24 -3.86 -10.99 -11.25
CA ASP A 24 -3.94 -12.17 -10.40
C ASP A 24 -2.51 -12.70 -10.24
N PHE A 25 -2.12 -12.98 -8.99
CA PHE A 25 -0.75 -13.37 -8.66
C PHE A 25 -0.35 -14.64 -9.42
N ASP A 26 -1.33 -15.50 -9.72
CA ASP A 26 -1.16 -16.74 -10.48
C ASP A 26 -0.88 -16.50 -11.97
N ASP A 27 -1.43 -15.46 -12.57
CA ASP A 27 -1.17 -15.10 -13.97
C ASP A 27 0.22 -14.50 -14.15
N ALA A 28 0.65 -13.66 -13.20
CA ALA A 28 2.02 -13.18 -13.12
C ALA A 28 3.01 -14.34 -12.89
N LEU A 29 2.68 -15.30 -12.02
CA LEU A 29 3.54 -16.46 -11.77
C LEU A 29 3.71 -17.33 -13.02
N ARG A 30 2.62 -17.58 -13.76
CA ARG A 30 2.65 -18.32 -15.02
C ARG A 30 3.47 -17.61 -16.09
N MET A 31 3.33 -16.30 -16.18
CA MET A 31 4.11 -15.49 -17.13
C MET A 31 5.60 -15.49 -16.75
N VAL A 32 5.92 -15.30 -15.48
CA VAL A 32 7.30 -15.31 -14.97
C VAL A 32 7.92 -16.70 -15.08
N GLN A 33 7.19 -17.79 -14.81
CA GLN A 33 7.68 -19.16 -15.01
C GLN A 33 7.97 -19.45 -16.48
N LYS A 34 7.09 -19.00 -17.39
CA LYS A 34 7.31 -19.09 -18.83
C LYS A 34 8.53 -18.28 -19.28
N TRP A 35 8.74 -17.10 -18.71
CA TRP A 35 9.93 -16.27 -18.95
C TRP A 35 11.22 -16.85 -18.36
N LEU A 36 11.15 -17.45 -17.16
CA LEU A 36 12.28 -18.10 -16.49
C LEU A 36 12.73 -19.35 -17.25
N SER A 37 11.80 -20.12 -17.83
CA SER A 37 12.15 -21.26 -18.69
C SER A 37 12.87 -20.87 -19.99
N LEU A 38 12.83 -19.59 -20.38
CA LEU A 38 13.54 -19.06 -21.54
C LEU A 38 14.93 -18.51 -21.19
N LEU A 39 15.28 -18.47 -19.89
CA LEU A 39 16.49 -17.83 -19.35
C LEU A 39 17.44 -18.84 -18.69
N ASP A 40 17.52 -20.07 -19.21
CA ASP A 40 18.47 -21.10 -18.74
C ASP A 40 19.89 -20.52 -18.60
N GLY A 41 20.28 -20.23 -17.36
CA GLY A 41 21.67 -19.96 -16.97
C GLY A 41 22.04 -18.55 -16.46
N ALA A 42 21.15 -17.54 -16.44
CA ALA A 42 21.52 -16.19 -16.00
C ALA A 42 20.91 -15.79 -14.64
N PHE A 43 21.76 -15.80 -13.60
CA PHE A 43 21.62 -15.16 -12.28
C PHE A 43 20.32 -14.36 -12.04
N VAL A 44 19.27 -15.04 -11.55
CA VAL A 44 17.96 -14.41 -11.28
C VAL A 44 18.03 -13.59 -10.00
N MET A 45 18.37 -12.30 -10.15
CA MET A 45 18.19 -11.30 -9.09
C MET A 45 16.69 -10.98 -9.03
N LYS A 46 15.99 -11.62 -8.09
CA LYS A 46 14.53 -11.57 -7.90
C LYS A 46 14.05 -10.13 -7.72
N ALA A 47 13.52 -9.49 -8.77
CA ALA A 47 12.77 -8.26 -8.64
C ALA A 47 11.53 -8.54 -7.78
N SER A 48 11.48 -8.02 -6.56
CA SER A 48 10.33 -8.20 -5.68
C SER A 48 9.15 -7.41 -6.24
N GLY A 49 8.13 -8.10 -6.76
CA GLY A 49 6.89 -7.47 -7.20
C GLY A 49 6.19 -6.69 -6.08
N ILE A 50 5.28 -5.78 -6.46
CA ILE A 50 4.43 -5.04 -5.52
C ILE A 50 3.42 -6.02 -4.93
N ARG A 51 3.42 -6.13 -3.60
CA ARG A 51 2.48 -6.89 -2.79
C ARG A 51 1.61 -5.88 -2.05
N PHE A 52 0.58 -5.49 -2.79
CA PHE A 52 -0.45 -4.55 -2.39
C PHE A 52 -1.32 -5.15 -1.29
N ILE A 53 -1.58 -4.37 -0.25
CA ILE A 53 -2.55 -4.69 0.78
C ILE A 53 -3.39 -3.45 1.09
N ASP A 54 -4.65 -3.70 1.42
CA ASP A 54 -5.60 -2.67 1.82
C ASP A 54 -5.77 -2.67 3.34
N GLY A 55 -6.41 -1.63 3.87
CA GLY A 55 -6.94 -1.62 5.22
C GLY A 55 -6.64 -0.35 5.99
N PRO A 56 -7.58 0.62 6.03
CA PRO A 56 -7.47 1.77 6.93
C PRO A 56 -7.54 1.37 8.41
N CYS A 57 -8.08 0.19 8.72
CA CYS A 57 -8.21 -0.33 10.09
C CYS A 57 -7.13 -1.37 10.45
N GLY A 58 -6.02 -1.40 9.72
CA GLY A 58 -4.99 -2.44 9.83
C GLY A 58 -4.96 -3.35 8.60
N ILE A 59 -3.94 -4.19 8.48
CA ILE A 59 -3.73 -4.96 7.24
C ILE A 59 -4.82 -6.02 7.04
N VAL A 60 -5.38 -6.09 5.83
CA VAL A 60 -6.41 -7.09 5.49
C VAL A 60 -5.74 -8.35 4.93
N MET A 61 -5.00 -9.06 5.79
CA MET A 61 -4.37 -10.35 5.47
C MET A 61 -4.41 -11.31 6.65
N HIS A 62 -4.54 -12.61 6.38
CA HIS A 62 -4.44 -13.72 7.35
C HIS A 62 -5.16 -13.50 8.70
N SER A 63 -4.39 -13.31 9.78
CA SER A 63 -4.86 -13.01 11.12
C SER A 63 -4.07 -11.81 11.59
N SER A 64 -4.70 -10.64 11.47
CA SER A 64 -4.07 -9.35 11.69
C SER A 64 -4.85 -8.53 12.71
N THR A 65 -4.17 -7.53 13.25
CA THR A 65 -4.74 -6.67 14.28
C THR A 65 -5.75 -5.72 13.67
N CYS A 66 -6.98 -5.74 14.18
CA CYS A 66 -8.04 -4.81 13.78
C CYS A 66 -8.04 -3.61 14.72
N PHE A 67 -7.66 -2.44 14.19
CA PHE A 67 -7.70 -1.16 14.89
C PHE A 67 -9.07 -0.49 14.71
N PRO A 68 -9.43 0.49 15.58
CA PRO A 68 -10.59 1.33 15.33
C PRO A 68 -10.49 2.07 13.98
N VAL A 69 -11.63 2.36 13.38
CA VAL A 69 -11.73 3.14 12.14
C VAL A 69 -11.03 4.50 12.28
N SER A 70 -10.46 5.03 11.19
CA SER A 70 -9.69 6.29 11.20
C SER A 70 -10.43 7.45 11.85
N MET A 71 -11.74 7.56 11.62
CA MET A 71 -12.57 8.59 12.28
C MET A 71 -12.60 8.44 13.81
N ALA A 72 -12.63 7.22 14.33
CA ALA A 72 -12.59 6.97 15.77
C ALA A 72 -11.19 7.23 16.36
N ARG A 73 -10.14 7.02 15.57
CA ARG A 73 -8.75 7.34 15.96
C ARG A 73 -8.52 8.84 15.98
N ASP A 74 -9.08 9.58 15.02
CA ASP A 74 -9.07 11.05 14.98
C ASP A 74 -9.74 11.65 16.22
N ALA A 75 -10.83 11.04 16.69
CA ALA A 75 -11.54 11.46 17.91
C ALA A 75 -10.68 11.40 19.19
N SER A 76 -9.49 10.77 19.15
CA SER A 76 -8.53 10.81 20.26
C SER A 76 -7.71 12.12 20.32
N TRP A 77 -7.61 12.85 19.20
CA TRP A 77 -6.74 14.02 19.03
C TRP A 77 -5.25 13.76 19.34
N ASP A 78 -4.83 12.49 19.35
CA ASP A 78 -3.45 12.08 19.62
C ASP A 78 -2.74 11.58 18.35
N VAL A 79 -2.06 12.52 17.69
CA VAL A 79 -1.25 12.25 16.48
C VAL A 79 -0.08 11.29 16.78
N THR A 80 0.44 11.29 18.01
CA THR A 80 1.53 10.39 18.40
C THR A 80 1.02 8.96 18.54
N LEU A 81 -0.19 8.77 19.04
CA LEU A 81 -0.87 7.48 19.05
C LEU A 81 -1.08 6.95 17.64
N GLU A 82 -1.49 7.79 16.69
CA GLU A 82 -1.67 7.39 15.29
C GLU A 82 -0.37 6.89 14.66
N GLN A 83 0.75 7.55 14.92
CA GLN A 83 2.06 7.09 14.45
C GLN A 83 2.40 5.70 15.00
N ARG A 84 2.13 5.45 16.29
CA ARG A 84 2.36 4.14 16.92
C ARG A 84 1.47 3.04 16.34
N ILE A 85 0.25 3.39 15.94
CA ILE A 85 -0.64 2.47 15.22
C ILE A 85 -0.04 2.17 13.84
N GLY A 86 0.46 3.19 13.12
CA GLY A 86 1.21 3.01 11.88
C GLY A 86 2.40 2.07 12.01
N ASP A 87 3.21 2.23 13.06
CA ASP A 87 4.35 1.36 13.35
C ASP A 87 3.91 -0.12 13.48
N ALA A 88 2.81 -0.36 14.21
CA ALA A 88 2.27 -1.70 14.40
C ALA A 88 1.76 -2.30 13.07
N ILE A 89 1.01 -1.52 12.28
CA ILE A 89 0.51 -1.92 10.95
C ILE A 89 1.67 -2.23 10.00
N GLY A 90 2.69 -1.37 9.95
CA GLY A 90 3.87 -1.55 9.10
C GLY A 90 4.70 -2.79 9.48
N LEU A 91 4.86 -3.04 10.79
CA LEU A 91 5.53 -4.25 11.29
C LEU A 91 4.77 -5.52 10.90
N GLU A 92 3.45 -5.53 11.11
CA GLU A 92 2.59 -6.66 10.78
C GLU A 92 2.58 -6.92 9.26
N GLY A 93 2.46 -5.86 8.47
CA GLY A 93 2.48 -5.92 7.00
C GLY A 93 3.78 -6.50 6.48
N ARG A 94 4.93 -6.01 6.97
CA ARG A 94 6.25 -6.54 6.60
C ARG A 94 6.43 -8.00 7.03
N ALA A 95 5.96 -8.37 8.23
CA ALA A 95 6.04 -9.74 8.72
C ALA A 95 5.26 -10.73 7.84
N GLN A 96 4.14 -10.27 7.27
CA GLN A 96 3.33 -11.06 6.33
C GLN A 96 3.76 -10.88 4.86
N GLY A 97 4.84 -10.14 4.62
CA GLY A 97 5.43 -9.95 3.31
C GLY A 97 4.83 -8.80 2.50
N ALA A 98 3.85 -8.04 2.97
CA ALA A 98 3.38 -6.87 2.22
C ALA A 98 4.50 -5.82 2.03
N ASN A 99 4.43 -5.07 0.93
CA ASN A 99 5.36 -3.96 0.67
C ASN A 99 4.68 -2.68 0.18
N PHE A 100 3.35 -2.68 0.05
CA PHE A 100 2.57 -1.51 -0.32
C PHE A 100 1.22 -1.53 0.41
N LEU A 101 0.92 -0.48 1.17
CA LEU A 101 -0.32 -0.33 1.94
C LEU A 101 -1.18 0.80 1.34
N ALA A 102 -2.44 0.51 1.08
CA ALA A 102 -3.46 1.49 0.67
C ALA A 102 -4.39 1.91 1.82
N GLY A 103 -3.85 2.08 3.02
CA GLY A 103 -4.64 2.31 4.24
C GLY A 103 -4.83 3.77 4.66
N ILE A 104 -4.23 4.75 3.97
CA ILE A 104 -4.30 6.16 4.37
C ILE A 104 -5.36 6.88 3.54
N CYS A 105 -6.51 7.17 4.14
CA CYS A 105 -7.61 7.90 3.49
C CYS A 105 -7.65 9.36 3.95
N ILE A 106 -7.15 10.27 3.11
CA ILE A 106 -7.04 11.72 3.36
C ILE A 106 -8.11 12.55 2.63
N ASN A 107 -9.27 11.94 2.38
CA ASN A 107 -10.38 12.61 1.75
C ASN A 107 -11.08 13.55 2.74
N LEU A 108 -11.28 14.82 2.39
CA LEU A 108 -12.03 15.72 3.26
C LEU A 108 -13.53 15.35 3.29
N PRO A 109 -14.10 14.96 4.45
CA PRO A 109 -15.50 14.58 4.52
C PRO A 109 -16.42 15.81 4.43
N ARG A 110 -16.91 16.12 3.22
CA ARG A 110 -17.78 17.29 2.99
C ARG A 110 -19.25 17.07 3.32
N HIS A 111 -19.70 15.82 3.32
CA HIS A 111 -21.09 15.47 3.54
C HIS A 111 -21.19 14.21 4.39
N PRO A 112 -21.96 14.22 5.49
CA PRO A 112 -22.02 13.10 6.44
C PRO A 112 -22.61 11.82 5.83
N ALA A 113 -23.40 11.93 4.76
CA ALA A 113 -23.95 10.76 4.05
C ALA A 113 -22.95 10.04 3.12
N TRP A 114 -21.67 10.45 3.08
CA TRP A 114 -20.67 9.73 2.30
C TRP A 114 -20.36 8.37 2.94
N GLY A 115 -20.62 7.27 2.22
CA GLY A 115 -20.53 5.91 2.78
C GLY A 115 -19.13 5.42 3.16
N CYS A 116 -18.07 6.11 2.74
CA CYS A 116 -16.68 5.80 3.14
C CYS A 116 -16.14 6.76 4.20
N ILE A 117 -17.01 7.58 4.81
CA ILE A 117 -16.59 8.63 5.74
C ILE A 117 -15.83 8.06 6.94
N GLN A 118 -16.17 6.85 7.41
CA GLN A 118 -15.50 6.19 8.53
C GLN A 118 -14.01 5.91 8.29
N GLU A 119 -13.60 5.78 7.03
CA GLU A 119 -12.23 5.42 6.66
C GLU A 119 -11.30 6.63 6.68
N THR A 120 -11.86 7.84 6.63
CA THR A 120 -11.10 9.09 6.72
C THR A 120 -11.07 9.65 8.14
N TYR A 121 -10.20 10.64 8.34
CA TYR A 121 -10.15 11.46 9.55
C TYR A 121 -11.25 12.54 9.48
N GLY A 122 -11.43 13.34 10.54
CA GLY A 122 -12.48 14.34 10.63
C GLY A 122 -12.42 15.44 9.57
N GLU A 123 -13.38 16.35 9.64
CA GLU A 123 -13.57 17.45 8.68
C GLU A 123 -12.53 18.57 8.77
N TYR A 124 -11.60 18.52 9.73
CA TYR A 124 -10.59 19.54 9.95
C TYR A 124 -9.35 19.28 9.08
N PRO A 125 -9.07 20.08 8.03
CA PRO A 125 -8.01 19.77 7.06
C PRO A 125 -6.61 19.69 7.66
N ILE A 126 -6.33 20.52 8.67
CA ILE A 126 -5.05 20.54 9.37
C ILE A 126 -4.86 19.23 10.14
N LEU A 127 -5.87 18.85 10.93
CA LEU A 127 -5.82 17.63 11.74
C LEU A 127 -5.73 16.39 10.85
N LEU A 128 -6.53 16.33 9.80
CA LEU A 128 -6.49 15.27 8.78
C LEU A 128 -5.11 15.13 8.14
N GLY A 129 -4.42 16.24 7.86
CA GLY A 129 -3.05 16.25 7.36
C GLY A 129 -2.03 15.72 8.37
N GLU A 130 -2.12 16.13 9.63
CA GLU A 130 -1.24 15.67 10.71
C GLU A 130 -1.41 14.17 10.97
N PHE A 131 -2.64 13.67 11.03
CA PHE A 131 -2.93 12.24 11.20
C PHE A 131 -2.47 11.41 10.00
N GLY A 132 -2.72 11.88 8.78
CA GLY A 132 -2.24 11.21 7.57
C GLY A 132 -0.71 11.15 7.50
N LEU A 133 -0.02 12.21 7.93
CA LEU A 133 1.44 12.25 8.02
C LEU A 133 1.96 11.30 9.11
N ALA A 134 1.31 11.24 10.26
CA ALA A 134 1.67 10.34 11.36
C ALA A 134 1.57 8.87 10.94
N LEU A 135 0.45 8.48 10.32
CA LEU A 135 0.27 7.12 9.83
C LEU A 135 1.30 6.77 8.74
N HIS A 136 1.57 7.71 7.81
CA HIS A 136 2.57 7.54 6.77
C HIS A 136 3.99 7.35 7.33
N ARG A 137 4.34 8.02 8.43
CA ARG A 137 5.66 7.88 9.05
C ARG A 137 5.86 6.53 9.76
N GLY A 138 4.80 5.90 10.23
CA GLY A 138 4.90 4.64 10.95
C GLY A 138 4.97 3.40 10.05
N VAL A 139 4.35 3.45 8.87
CA VAL A 139 4.29 2.32 7.92
C VAL A 139 5.57 2.21 7.10
#